data_AF-A0A8J2NQG1-F1
#
_entry.id   AF-A0A8J2NQG1-F1
#
_cell.length_a   1.000
_cell.length_b   1.000
_cell.length_c   1.000
_cell.angle_alpha   90.00
_cell.angle_beta   90.00
_cell.angle_gamma   90.00
#
_symmetry.space_group_name_H-M   'P 1'
#
loop_
_entity.id
_entity.type
_entity.pdbx_description
1 polymer ?
#
loop_
_entity_poly.entity_id
_entity_poly.type
_entity_poly.pdbx_seq_one_letter_code
_entity_poly.pdbx_strand_id
1 'polypeptide(L)' 'YVARAYHEGAVIPGKLHVSHSHVYIPYDMKEVPVPSYEVLIAPPASLSWVPGS' A
#
# COMPACT_ATOMS: atom_id res chain seq x y z
N TYR A 1 -2.00 6.08 -4.63
CA TYR A 1 -0.57 5.77 -4.48
C TYR A 1 -0.37 4.35 -3.98
N VAL A 2 0.81 3.77 -4.20
CA VAL A 2 1.24 2.53 -3.56
C VAL A 2 1.76 2.85 -2.17
N ALA A 3 1.29 2.13 -1.17
CA ALA A 3 1.68 2.30 0.23
C ALA A 3 1.77 0.94 0.91
N ARG A 4 2.30 0.91 2.13
CA ARG A 4 2.30 -0.29 2.98
C ARG A 4 1.96 0.07 4.42
N ALA A 5 1.42 -0.88 5.16
CA ALA A 5 1.16 -0.73 6.59
C ALA A 5 1.52 -2.02 7.34
N TYR A 6 1.85 -1.88 8.62
CA TYR A 6 2.02 -3.01 9.51
C TYR A 6 0.65 -3.49 10.02
N HIS A 7 0.37 -4.77 9.90
CA HIS A 7 -0.87 -5.41 10.34
C HIS A 7 -0.61 -6.88 10.69
N GLU A 8 -1.02 -7.31 11.87
CA GLU A 8 -0.96 -8.73 12.32
C GLU A 8 0.43 -9.39 12.13
N GLY A 9 1.49 -8.70 12.54
CA GLY A 9 2.85 -9.26 12.50
C GLY A 9 3.57 -9.09 11.16
N ALA A 10 2.92 -8.55 10.13
CA ALA A 10 3.47 -8.42 8.79
C ALA A 10 3.37 -6.99 8.25
N VAL A 11 4.23 -6.67 7.28
CA VAL A 11 4.12 -5.45 6.47
C VAL A 11 3.40 -5.79 5.18
N ILE A 12 2.24 -5.18 4.97
CA ILE A 12 1.33 -5.53 3.87
C ILE A 12 1.23 -4.34 2.90
N PRO A 13 1.48 -4.54 1.59
CA PRO A 13 1.26 -3.50 0.59
C PRO A 13 -0.22 -3.24 0.37
N GLY A 14 -0.58 -2.00 0.04
CA GLY A 14 -1.95 -1.54 -0.12
C GLY A 14 -2.07 -0.32 -1.04
N LYS A 15 -3.30 0.17 -1.16
CA LYS A 15 -3.63 1.36 -1.97
C LYS A 15 -3.96 2.54 -1.06
N LEU A 16 -3.38 3.70 -1.39
CA LEU A 16 -3.70 4.98 -0.74
C LEU A 16 -4.53 5.83 -1.69
N HIS A 17 -5.72 6.22 -1.24
CA HIS A 17 -6.52 7.27 -1.88
C HIS A 17 -6.15 8.62 -1.26
N VAL A 18 -5.79 9.60 -2.09
CA VAL A 18 -5.15 10.86 -1.63
C VAL A 18 -6.04 11.70 -0.73
N SER A 19 -7.35 11.60 -0.89
CA SER A 19 -8.32 12.33 -0.07
C SER A 19 -8.65 11.62 1.24
N HIS A 20 -8.11 10.41 1.48
CA HIS A 20 -8.35 9.64 2.69
C HIS A 20 -7.11 9.66 3.58
N SER A 21 -7.33 9.74 4.89
CA SER A 21 -6.26 9.76 5.91
C SER A 21 -5.73 8.35 6.27
N HIS A 22 -5.94 7.35 5.40
CA HIS A 22 -5.62 5.94 5.67
C HIS A 22 -5.23 5.21 4.39
N VAL A 23 -4.39 4.19 4.51
CA VAL A 23 -4.18 3.20 3.45
C VAL A 23 -5.19 2.08 3.59
N TYR A 24 -5.55 1.45 2.48
CA TYR A 24 -6.30 0.21 2.47
C TYR A 24 -5.39 -0.97 2.13
N ILE A 25 -5.30 -1.93 3.03
CA ILE A 25 -4.56 -3.18 2.82
C ILE A 25 -5.53 -4.36 2.65
N PRO A 26 -5.19 -5.35 1.80
CA PRO A 26 -5.91 -6.61 1.77
C PRO A 26 -5.50 -7.47 2.97
N TYR A 27 -6.47 -7.86 3.79
CA TYR A 27 -6.25 -8.81 4.89
C TYR A 27 -7.53 -9.59 5.19
N ASP A 28 -7.41 -10.90 5.38
CA ASP A 28 -8.55 -11.79 5.68
C ASP A 28 -9.77 -11.59 4.76
N MET A 29 -9.50 -11.58 3.44
CA MET A 29 -10.50 -11.34 2.38
C MET A 29 -11.26 -10.00 2.49
N LYS A 30 -10.76 -9.06 3.30
CA LYS A 30 -11.33 -7.75 3.51
C LYS A 30 -10.35 -6.66 3.14
N GLU A 31 -10.92 -5.50 2.89
CA GLU A 31 -10.17 -4.27 2.78
C GLU A 31 -10.13 -3.61 4.16
N VAL A 32 -8.94 -3.54 4.76
CA VAL A 32 -8.74 -3.00 6.11
C VAL A 32 -8.15 -1.59 6.01
N PRO A 33 -8.81 -0.55 6.54
CA PRO A 33 -8.23 0.79 6.62
C PRO A 33 -7.22 0.88 7.76
N VAL A 34 -6.01 1.36 7.47
CA VAL A 34 -4.94 1.55 8.45
C VAL A 34 -4.44 3.00 8.44
N PRO A 35 -4.51 3.74 9.57
CA PRO A 35 -4.12 5.15 9.62
C PRO A 35 -2.61 5.38 9.60
N SER A 36 -1.82 4.42 10.10
CA SER A 36 -0.35 4.50 10.09
C SER A 36 0.21 3.71 8.91
N TYR A 37 0.85 4.41 7.98
CA TYR A 37 1.34 3.81 6.73
C TYR A 37 2.56 4.57 6.19
N GLU A 38 3.26 3.91 5.27
CA GLU A 38 4.36 4.50 4.50
C GLU A 38 3.98 4.52 3.02
N VAL A 39 4.30 5.60 2.32
CA VAL A 39 4.05 5.74 0.87
C VAL A 39 5.31 5.39 0.10
N LEU A 40 5.17 4.60 -0.96
CA LEU A 40 6.29 4.31 -1.86
C LEU A 40 6.62 5.56 -2.70
N ILE A 41 7.84 6.05 -2.55
CA ILE A 41 8.39 7.17 -3.33
C ILE A 41 9.64 6.70 -4.06
N ALA A 42 9.80 7.12 -5.31
CA ALA A 42 10.98 6.79 -6.11
C ALA A 42 11.26 7.88 -7.15
N PRO A 43 12.53 8.05 -7.60
CA PRO A 43 12.85 8.92 -8.73
C PRO A 43 12.11 8.52 -10.02
N PRO A 44 11.85 9.47 -10.94
CA PRO A 44 11.31 9.16 -12.25
C PRO A 44 12.11 8.05 -12.96
N ALA A 45 11.42 7.15 -13.66
CA ALA A 45 12.01 6.02 -14.41
C ALA A 45 12.79 4.96 -13.59
N SER A 46 12.87 5.07 -12.26
CA SER A 46 13.52 4.06 -11.42
C SER A 46 12.64 2.84 -11.10
N LEU A 47 11.33 2.95 -11.34
CA LEU A 47 10.35 1.88 -11.15
C LEU A 47 9.53 1.71 -12.42
N SER A 48 9.28 0.46 -12.80
CA SER A 48 8.39 0.09 -13.91
C SER A 48 7.57 -1.13 -13.53
N TRP A 49 6.34 -1.19 -14.05
CA TRP A 49 5.53 -2.39 -13.96
C TRP A 49 6.03 -3.42 -14.97
N VAL A 50 6.26 -4.65 -14.51
CA VAL A 50 6.54 -5.80 -15.36
C VAL A 50 5.34 -6.74 -15.32
N PRO A 51 4.94 -7.35 -16.45
CA PRO A 51 3.88 -8.35 -16.45
C PRO A 51 4.22 -9.51 -15.50
N GLY A 52 3.27 -9.85 -14.62
CA GLY A 52 3.30 -11.03 -13.76
C GLY A 52 2.24 -12.04 -14.19
N SER A 53 2.44 -13.31 -13.82
CA SER A 53 1.50 -14.41 -14.04
C SER A 53 0.36 -14.45 -13.03
#